data_AF-A0A485NWD2-F1
#
_entry.id   AF-A0A485NWD2-F1
#
_cell.length_a   1.000
_cell.length_b   1.000
_cell.length_c   1.000
_cell.angle_alpha   90.00
_cell.angle_beta   90.00
_cell.angle_gamma   90.00
#
_symmetry.space_group_name_H-M   'P 1'
#
loop_
_entity.id
_entity.type
_entity.pdbx_description
1 polymer ?
#
loop_
_entity_poly.entity_id
_entity_poly.type
_entity_poly.pdbx_seq_one_letter_code
_entity_poly.pdbx_strand_id
1 'polypeptide(L)' 'MPRKIEEIKEFLLTARQKDAKSVKIKRNKDNVKFKVRCRGHLYALVITDKE' A
#
# COMPACT_ATOMS: atom_id res chain seq x y z
N MET A 1 -5.04 12.82 -1.72
CA MET A 1 -3.77 12.96 -0.97
C MET A 1 -3.21 11.58 -0.62
N PRO A 2 -1.88 11.40 -0.56
CA PRO A 2 -1.25 10.14 -0.16
C PRO A 2 -1.47 9.86 1.34
N ARG A 3 -1.74 8.61 1.70
CA ARG A 3 -1.83 8.14 3.09
C ARG A 3 -0.83 7.00 3.30
N LYS A 4 -0.12 7.02 4.42
CA LYS A 4 0.78 5.92 4.82
C LYS A 4 -0.03 4.92 5.64
N ILE A 5 0.17 3.64 5.37
CA ILE A 5 -0.31 2.53 6.21
C ILE A 5 0.91 1.97 6.92
N GLU A 6 0.81 1.74 8.23
CA GLU A 6 1.92 1.24 9.05
C GLU A 6 1.81 -0.26 9.31
N GLU A 7 0.60 -0.77 9.51
CA GLU A 7 0.36 -2.18 9.78
C GLU A 7 -0.10 -2.96 8.55
N ILE A 8 0.38 -4.21 8.44
CA ILE A 8 -0.01 -5.10 7.34
C ILE A 8 -1.50 -5.47 7.38
N LYS A 9 -2.09 -5.54 8.58
CA LYS A 9 -3.53 -5.83 8.75
C LYS A 9 -4.40 -4.76 8.10
N GLU A 10 -4.08 -3.48 8.33
CA GLU A 10 -4.79 -2.37 7.71
C GLU A 10 -4.60 -2.35 6.19
N PHE A 11 -3.42 -2.72 5.70
CA PHE A 11 -3.18 -2.89 4.26
C PHE A 11 -4.09 -3.96 3.64
N LEU A 12 -4.21 -5.12 4.27
CA LEU A 12 -5.08 -6.20 3.79
C LEU A 12 -6.56 -5.80 3.78
N LEU A 13 -7.01 -5.06 4.81
CA LEU A 13 -8.37 -4.51 4.83
C LEU A 13 -8.58 -3.49 3.72
N THR A 14 -7.63 -2.56 3.51
CA THR A 14 -7.70 -1.53 2.47
C THR A 14 -7.67 -2.13 1.07
N ALA A 15 -6.83 -3.14 0.82
CA ALA A 15 -6.73 -3.80 -0.47
C ALA A 15 -8.00 -4.57 -0.87
N ARG A 16 -8.81 -5.00 0.11
CA ARG A 16 -10.09 -5.69 -0.09
C ARG A 16 -11.31 -4.76 -0.22
N GLN A 17 -11.16 -3.47 0.02
CA GLN A 17 -12.28 -2.53 -0.07
C GLN A 17 -12.81 -2.45 -1.51
N LYS A 18 -14.13 -2.27 -1.65
CA LYS A 18 -14.82 -2.18 -2.95
C LYS A 18 -14.29 -1.04 -3.83
N ASP A 19 -13.74 0.01 -3.23
CA ASP A 19 -13.22 1.17 -3.96
C ASP A 19 -11.73 1.06 -4.30
N ALA A 20 -11.04 0.00 -3.85
CA ALA A 20 -9.67 -0.31 -4.26
C ALA A 20 -9.66 -0.76 -5.72
N LYS A 21 -8.90 -0.04 -6.56
CA LYS A 21 -8.87 -0.23 -8.02
C LYS A 21 -7.65 -0.96 -8.52
N SER A 22 -6.50 -0.75 -7.88
CA SER A 22 -5.23 -1.33 -8.31
C SER A 22 -4.20 -1.29 -7.20
N VAL A 23 -3.30 -2.26 -7.17
CA VAL A 23 -2.09 -2.23 -6.34
C VAL A 23 -0.87 -2.09 -7.25
N LYS A 24 -0.02 -1.10 -6.97
CA LYS A 24 1.27 -0.93 -7.64
C LYS A 24 2.39 -1.21 -6.64
N ILE A 25 3.26 -2.15 -6.98
CA ILE A 25 4.43 -2.48 -6.18
C ILE A 25 5.61 -1.68 -6.72
N LYS A 26 6.14 -0.76 -5.90
CA LYS A 26 7.36 -0.02 -6.22
C LYS A 26 8.52 -0.58 -5.41
N ARG A 27 9.43 -1.30 -6.06
CA ARG A 27 10.69 -1.75 -5.45
C ARG A 27 11.70 -0.59 -5.52
N ASN A 28 12.28 -0.24 -4.39
CA ASN A 28 13.45 0.63 -4.28
C ASN A 28 14.64 -0.21 -3.80
N LYS A 29 15.82 0.40 -3.67
CA LYS A 29 17.04 -0.29 -3.22
C LYS A 29 16.88 -0.91 -1.82
N ASP A 30 16.28 -0.15 -0.90
CA ASP A 30 16.25 -0.49 0.53
C ASP A 30 14.84 -0.83 1.06
N ASN A 31 13.80 -0.63 0.25
CA ASN A 31 12.42 -0.92 0.65
C ASN A 31 11.52 -1.20 -0.55
N VAL A 32 10.41 -1.87 -0.27
CA VAL A 32 9.31 -2.08 -1.21
C VAL A 32 8.10 -1.29 -0.73
N LYS A 33 7.47 -0.55 -1.64
CA LYS A 33 6.23 0.19 -1.36
C LYS A 33 5.06 -0.47 -2.08
N PHE A 34 4.12 -1.00 -1.32
CA PHE A 34 2.84 -1.50 -1.84
C PHE A 34 1.84 -0.35 -1.84
N LYS A 35 1.50 0.14 -3.05
CA LYS A 35 0.65 1.31 -3.22
C LYS A 35 -0.75 0.90 -3.69
N VAL A 36 -1.75 1.00 -2.82
CA VAL A 36 -3.16 0.74 -3.15
C VAL A 36 -3.83 2.03 -3.62
N ARG A 37 -4.39 2.01 -4.83
CA ARG A 37 -5.17 3.12 -5.37
C ARG A 37 -6.65 2.93 -5.05
N CYS A 38 -7.21 3.83 -4.24
CA CYS A 38 -8.64 3.95 -4.00
C CYS A 38 -9.22 5.16 -4.78
N ARG A 39 -10.53 5.40 -4.69
CA ARG A 39 -11.18 6.51 -5.44
C ARG A 39 -10.63 7.88 -5.04
N GLY A 40 -10.42 8.13 -3.75
CA GLY A 40 -9.97 9.43 -3.22
C GLY A 40 -8.51 9.48 -2.74
N HIS A 41 -7.94 8.35 -2.33
CA HIS A 41 -6.62 8.30 -1.71
C HIS A 41 -5.71 7.28 -2.39
N LEU A 42 -4.40 7.52 -2.24
CA LEU A 42 -3.37 6.53 -2.55
C LEU A 42 -2.78 6.09 -1.21
N TYR A 43 -3.00 4.84 -0.84
CA TYR A 43 -2.44 4.26 0.36
C TYR A 43 -1.10 3.60 0.03
N ALA A 44 -0.11 3.73 0.92
CA ALA A 44 1.19 3.11 0.75
C ALA A 44 1.64 2.42 2.03
N LEU A 45 1.87 1.10 1.95
CA LEU A 45 2.61 0.34 2.95
C LEU A 45 4.08 0.28 2.51
N VAL A 46 4.99 0.65 3.40
CA VAL A 46 6.44 0.59 3.16
C VAL A 46 7.00 -0.57 3.97
N ILE A 47 7.57 -1.57 3.29
CA ILE A 47 8.25 -2.70 3.90
C ILE A 47 9.76 -2.53 3.67
N THR A 48 10.51 -2.48 4.76
CA THR A 48 11.98 -2.45 4.75
C THR A 48 12.58 -3.85 4.89
N ASP A 49 11.78 -4.81 5.36
CA ASP A 49 12.19 -6.20 5.49
C ASP A 49 12.30 -6.88 4.12
N LYS A 50 13.26 -7.79 3.98
CA LYS A 50 13.54 -8.55 2.75
C LYS A 50 13.12 -10.01 2.86
N GLU A 51 12.75 -10.50 4.03
CA GLU A 51 12.18 -11.84 4.26
C GLU A 51 10.65 -11.87 4.10
#